data_AF-A0A2V3IRS5-F1
#
_entry.id   AF-A0A2V3IRS5-F1
#
_cell.length_a   1.000
_cell.length_b   1.000
_cell.length_c   1.000
_cell.angle_alpha   90.00
_cell.angle_beta   90.00
_cell.angle_gamma   90.00
#
_symmetry.space_group_name_H-M   'P 1'
#
loop_
_entity.id
_entity.type
_entity.pdbx_description
1 polymer ?
#
loop_
_entity_poly.entity_id
_entity_poly.type
_entity_poly.pdbx_seq_one_letter_code
_entity_poly.pdbx_strand_id
1 'polypeptide(L)'
;MEVNFPEWNLVRPLQSSTGGFMFEHLFDYGNVRYHVRIQKNHNVQQCTENNLLSQVDGFFEEKDLGSIEDVIGECFDLFWPFIQLHAEEYDGQSIVRLQLITVDGELQLFEHDEEFKE
;
A
#
# COMPACT_ATOMS: atom_id res chain seq x y z
N MET A 1 8.78 -16.24 15.93
CA MET A 1 8.81 -15.79 14.52
C MET A 1 9.48 -14.43 14.56
N GLU A 2 10.71 -14.33 14.05
CA GLU A 2 11.34 -13.02 13.87
C GLU A 2 10.56 -12.33 12.76
N VAL A 3 9.87 -11.24 13.12
CA VAL A 3 9.30 -10.31 12.15
C VAL A 3 10.51 -9.53 11.62
N ASN A 4 11.07 -9.96 10.49
CA ASN A 4 12.08 -9.19 9.78
C ASN A 4 11.37 -7.95 9.24
N PHE A 5 11.71 -6.79 9.81
CA PHE A 5 11.32 -5.51 9.24
C PHE A 5 11.82 -5.43 7.78
N PRO A 6 11.12 -4.72 6.88
CA PRO A 6 11.50 -4.66 5.47
C PRO A 6 12.92 -4.13 5.30
N GLU A 7 13.67 -4.70 4.35
CA GLU A 7 14.83 -4.03 3.78
C GLU A 7 14.34 -2.87 2.91
N TRP A 8 13.75 -1.83 3.50
CA TRP A 8 13.23 -0.65 2.79
C TRP A 8 14.26 -0.03 1.85
N ASN A 9 15.55 -0.20 2.16
CA ASN A 9 16.67 0.20 1.31
C ASN A 9 16.69 -0.48 -0.08
N LEU A 10 15.97 -1.60 -0.25
CA LEU A 10 15.84 -2.34 -1.49
C LEU A 10 14.57 -1.99 -2.28
N VAL A 11 13.60 -1.34 -1.63
CA VAL A 11 12.43 -0.80 -2.33
C VAL A 11 12.85 0.45 -3.06
N ARG A 12 12.67 0.46 -4.38
CA ARG A 12 12.87 1.66 -5.18
C ARG A 12 11.52 2.32 -5.43
N PRO A 13 11.14 3.38 -4.69
CA PRO A 13 9.91 4.10 -4.97
C PRO A 13 10.02 4.79 -6.33
N LEU A 14 8.94 4.72 -7.11
CA LEU A 14 8.85 5.38 -8.42
C LEU A 14 7.84 6.51 -8.37
N GLN A 15 6.66 6.25 -7.81
CA GLN A 15 5.59 7.23 -7.74
C GLN A 15 4.66 6.95 -6.57
N SER A 16 4.21 8.00 -5.90
CA SER A 16 3.15 7.95 -4.88
C SER A 16 2.05 8.90 -5.29
N SER A 17 0.80 8.48 -5.13
CA SER A 17 -0.36 9.35 -5.18
C SER A 17 -1.17 9.12 -3.92
N THR A 18 -1.51 10.18 -3.21
CA THR A 18 -2.28 10.07 -1.98
C THR A 18 -3.24 11.23 -1.88
N GLY A 19 -4.45 10.93 -1.42
CA GLY A 19 -5.50 11.89 -1.15
C GLY A 19 -6.57 11.27 -0.26
N GLY A 20 -7.52 12.07 0.20
CA GLY A 20 -8.44 11.65 1.26
C GLY A 20 -9.40 10.50 0.97
N PHE A 21 -9.29 9.86 -0.18
CA PHE A 21 -10.08 8.68 -0.50
C PHE A 21 -9.21 7.50 -0.94
N MET A 22 -7.90 7.71 -1.11
CA MET A 22 -7.05 6.75 -1.79
C MET A 22 -5.56 7.00 -1.54
N PHE A 23 -4.84 5.91 -1.38
CA PHE A 23 -3.38 5.84 -1.40
C PHE A 23 -2.98 4.86 -2.50
N GLU A 24 -2.08 5.27 -3.38
CA GLU A 24 -1.48 4.46 -4.43
C GLU A 24 0.03 4.65 -4.43
N HIS A 25 0.75 3.55 -4.58
CA HIS A 25 2.20 3.58 -4.66
C HIS A 25 2.73 2.61 -5.71
N LEU A 26 3.65 3.12 -6.53
CA LEU A 26 4.35 2.38 -7.56
C LEU A 26 5.83 2.27 -7.17
N PHE A 27 6.34 1.05 -7.09
CA PHE A 27 7.72 0.79 -6.66
C PHE A 27 8.27 -0.49 -7.28
N ASP A 28 9.59 -0.59 -7.33
CA ASP A 28 10.28 -1.82 -7.72
C ASP A 28 10.81 -2.52 -6.44
N TYR A 29 10.64 -3.85 -6.37
CA TYR A 29 11.28 -4.71 -5.37
C TYR A 29 11.74 -6.01 -6.05
N GLY A 30 13.04 -6.30 -5.94
CA GLY A 30 13.68 -7.34 -6.76
C GLY A 30 13.57 -7.00 -8.25
N ASN A 31 13.07 -7.95 -9.05
CA ASN A 31 12.83 -7.77 -10.49
C ASN A 31 11.38 -7.43 -10.83
N VAL A 32 10.53 -7.16 -9.83
CA VAL A 32 9.09 -6.97 -10.01
C VAL A 32 8.70 -5.54 -9.68
N ARG A 33 7.83 -4.96 -10.52
CA ARG A 33 7.19 -3.67 -10.26
C ARG A 33 5.83 -3.89 -9.63
N TYR A 34 5.60 -3.28 -8.48
CA TYR A 34 4.34 -3.34 -7.75
C TYR A 34 3.64 -1.99 -7.82
N HIS A 35 2.35 -2.04 -8.15
CA HIS A 35 1.40 -0.97 -7.95
C HIS A 35 0.48 -1.43 -6.82
N VAL A 36 0.57 -0.78 -5.65
CA VAL A 36 -0.28 -1.08 -4.50
C VAL A 36 -1.29 0.04 -4.28
N ARG A 37 -2.50 -0.33 -3.86
CA ARG A 37 -3.62 0.59 -3.70
C ARG A 37 -4.42 0.30 -2.43
N ILE A 38 -4.70 1.36 -1.68
CA ILE A 38 -5.67 1.38 -0.60
C ILE A 38 -6.73 2.42 -0.95
N GLN A 39 -8.00 2.07 -0.89
CA GLN A 39 -9.11 2.99 -1.18
C GLN A 39 -10.14 2.92 -0.07
N LYS A 40 -10.81 4.04 0.23
CA LYS A 40 -11.89 4.07 1.22
C LYS A 40 -12.96 3.03 0.87
N ASN A 41 -13.26 2.16 1.81
CA ASN A 41 -14.30 1.15 1.72
C ASN A 41 -15.64 1.75 2.13
N HIS A 42 -16.54 1.84 1.17
CA HIS A 42 -17.88 2.39 1.38
C HIS A 42 -18.86 1.41 2.05
N ASN A 43 -18.55 0.11 2.01
CA ASN A 43 -19.40 -0.93 2.57
C ASN A 43 -19.14 -1.13 4.07
N VAL A 44 -17.91 -0.85 4.51
CA VAL A 44 -17.48 -1.00 5.92
C VAL A 44 -16.87 0.31 6.41
N GLN A 45 -17.59 1.06 7.24
CA GLN A 45 -17.11 2.36 7.73
C GLN A 45 -15.88 2.23 8.65
N GLN A 46 -15.92 1.32 9.62
CA GLN A 46 -14.84 1.09 10.59
C GLN A 46 -13.97 -0.08 10.12
N CYS A 47 -12.98 0.22 9.29
CA CYS A 47 -12.03 -0.76 8.76
C CYS A 47 -10.62 -0.17 8.71
N THR A 48 -9.63 -1.05 8.57
CA THR A 48 -8.20 -0.70 8.58
C THR A 48 -7.87 0.34 7.51
N GLU A 49 -8.33 0.13 6.27
CA GLU A 49 -8.08 1.03 5.15
C GLU A 49 -8.66 2.44 5.37
N ASN A 50 -9.88 2.54 5.90
CA ASN A 50 -10.51 3.83 6.17
C ASN A 50 -9.78 4.59 7.29
N ASN A 51 -9.39 3.88 8.34
CA ASN A 51 -8.69 4.47 9.47
C ASN A 51 -7.31 5.00 9.05
N LEU A 52 -6.57 4.26 8.23
CA LEU A 52 -5.28 4.71 7.67
C LEU A 52 -5.45 5.94 6.78
N LEU A 53 -6.39 5.90 5.84
CA LEU A 53 -6.62 7.05 4.93
C LEU A 53 -7.12 8.30 5.68
N SER A 54 -7.88 8.14 6.76
CA SER A 54 -8.26 9.26 7.62
C SER A 54 -7.08 9.86 8.40
N GLN A 55 -6.06 9.07 8.76
CA GLN A 55 -4.84 9.60 9.36
C GLN A 55 -4.02 10.39 8.34
N VAL A 56 -3.87 9.85 7.13
CA VAL A 56 -3.22 10.56 6.01
C VAL A 56 -3.86 11.93 5.78
N ASP A 57 -5.19 11.99 5.76
CA ASP A 57 -5.94 13.25 5.65
C ASP A 57 -5.58 14.26 6.75
N GLY A 58 -5.58 13.82 8.02
CA GLY A 58 -5.24 14.67 9.15
C GLY A 58 -3.84 15.27 9.05
N PHE A 59 -2.85 14.48 8.59
CA PHE A 59 -1.48 14.97 8.44
C PHE A 59 -1.32 16.01 7.32
N PHE A 60 -2.07 15.87 6.21
CA PHE A 60 -2.09 16.90 5.16
C PHE A 60 -2.71 18.21 5.66
N GLU A 61 -3.76 18.15 6.46
CA GLU A 61 -4.39 19.32 7.06
C GLU A 61 -3.45 20.04 8.04
N GLU A 62 -2.70 19.29 8.84
CA GLU A 62 -1.79 19.82 9.87
C GLU A 62 -0.39 20.21 9.34
N LYS A 63 -0.07 19.88 8.08
CA LYS A 63 1.25 20.09 7.44
C LYS A 63 2.41 19.42 8.17
N ASP A 64 2.15 18.32 8.87
CA ASP A 64 3.18 17.53 9.53
C ASP A 64 3.75 16.49 8.55
N LEU A 65 4.76 16.92 7.80
CA LEU A 65 5.42 16.10 6.78
C LEU A 65 6.32 15.00 7.36
N GLY A 66 6.65 15.00 8.66
CA GLY A 66 7.39 13.89 9.27
C GLY A 66 6.48 12.68 9.46
N SER A 67 5.28 12.94 9.96
CA SER A 67 4.30 11.90 10.29
C SER A 67 3.65 11.24 9.07
N ILE A 68 3.74 11.84 7.87
CA ILE A 68 3.23 11.23 6.64
C ILE A 68 4.08 10.02 6.19
N GLU A 69 5.40 10.05 6.42
CA GLU A 69 6.30 8.97 6.04
C GLU A 69 6.00 7.71 6.88
N ASP A 70 5.68 7.89 8.15
CA ASP A 70 5.29 6.81 9.06
C ASP A 70 4.01 6.11 8.58
N VAL A 71 2.97 6.87 8.21
CA VAL A 71 1.71 6.29 7.71
C VAL A 71 1.89 5.62 6.35
N ILE A 72 2.72 6.18 5.48
CA ILE A 72 3.09 5.51 4.23
C ILE A 72 3.73 4.15 4.56
N GLY A 73 4.66 4.11 5.52
CA GLY A 73 5.24 2.87 6.04
C GLY A 73 4.17 1.87 6.52
N GLU A 74 3.20 2.32 7.31
CA GLU A 74 2.09 1.48 7.78
C GLU A 74 1.24 0.92 6.62
N CYS A 75 0.95 1.73 5.60
CA CYS A 75 0.22 1.28 4.41
C CYS A 75 0.98 0.15 3.70
N PHE A 76 2.29 0.28 3.55
CA PHE A 76 3.13 -0.75 2.95
C PHE A 76 3.27 -2.00 3.81
N ASP A 77 3.35 -1.88 5.14
CA ASP A 77 3.43 -3.01 6.06
C ASP A 77 2.24 -3.96 5.87
N LEU A 78 1.07 -3.44 5.46
CA LEU A 78 -0.09 -4.28 5.13
C LEU A 78 0.12 -5.13 3.87
N PHE A 79 0.83 -4.62 2.87
CA PHE A 79 1.13 -5.38 1.64
C PHE A 79 2.37 -6.27 1.79
N TRP A 80 3.26 -5.94 2.72
CA TRP A 80 4.60 -6.52 2.79
C TRP A 80 4.62 -8.06 2.87
N PRO A 81 3.81 -8.72 3.71
CA PRO A 81 3.79 -10.18 3.76
C PRO A 81 3.48 -10.83 2.41
N PHE A 82 2.65 -10.18 1.58
CA PHE A 82 2.35 -10.68 0.25
C PHE A 82 3.47 -10.39 -0.74
N ILE A 83 4.04 -9.19 -0.71
CA ILE A 83 5.15 -8.81 -1.60
C ILE A 83 6.36 -9.73 -1.39
N GLN A 84 6.69 -10.05 -0.14
CA GLN A 84 7.80 -10.95 0.17
C GLN A 84 7.58 -12.35 -0.43
N LEU A 85 6.40 -12.94 -0.23
CA LEU A 85 6.07 -14.25 -0.79
C LEU A 85 6.05 -14.24 -2.32
N HIS A 86 5.47 -13.19 -2.91
CA HIS A 86 5.34 -13.08 -4.37
C HIS A 86 6.70 -12.86 -5.06
N ALA A 87 7.58 -12.04 -4.49
CA ALA A 87 8.87 -11.71 -5.10
C ALA A 87 9.82 -12.92 -5.19
N GLU A 88 9.70 -13.90 -4.30
CA GLU A 88 10.49 -15.13 -4.34
C GLU A 88 10.10 -16.05 -5.51
N GLU A 89 8.84 -15.97 -5.95
CA GLU A 89 8.25 -16.89 -6.93
C GLU A 89 8.19 -16.30 -8.35
N TYR A 90 8.34 -14.98 -8.50
CA TYR A 90 8.00 -14.27 -9.72
C TYR A 90 9.22 -13.69 -10.45
N ASP A 91 9.46 -14.13 -11.69
CA ASP A 91 10.53 -13.65 -12.60
C ASP A 91 9.95 -12.81 -13.76
N GLY A 92 9.05 -11.87 -13.44
CA GLY A 92 8.16 -11.24 -14.42
C GLY A 92 8.46 -9.78 -14.75
N GLN A 93 8.39 -9.44 -16.04
CA GLN A 93 8.53 -8.07 -16.59
C GLN A 93 7.26 -7.20 -16.47
N SER A 94 6.16 -7.71 -15.88
CA SER A 94 4.87 -7.02 -15.81
C SER A 94 4.61 -6.41 -14.43
N ILE A 95 3.82 -5.33 -14.41
CA ILE A 95 3.41 -4.65 -13.18
C ILE A 95 2.37 -5.50 -12.45
N VAL A 96 2.68 -5.89 -11.22
CA VAL A 96 1.74 -6.55 -10.29
C VAL A 96 0.90 -5.47 -9.62
N ARG A 97 -0.43 -5.59 -9.71
CA ARG A 97 -1.37 -4.58 -9.22
C ARG A 97 -2.18 -5.16 -8.08
N LEU A 98 -2.06 -4.56 -6.90
CA LEU A 98 -2.60 -5.12 -5.64
C LEU A 98 -3.44 -4.09 -4.91
N GLN A 99 -4.61 -4.51 -4.44
CA GLN A 99 -5.50 -3.69 -3.65
C GLN A 99 -5.89 -4.41 -2.37
N LEU A 100 -5.82 -3.70 -1.24
CA LEU A 100 -6.34 -4.17 0.03
C LEU A 100 -7.75 -3.64 0.26
N ILE A 101 -8.67 -4.53 0.62
CA ILE A 101 -10.06 -4.19 0.96
C ILE A 101 -10.54 -5.11 2.08
N THR A 102 -11.23 -4.55 3.07
CA THR A 102 -11.90 -5.32 4.12
C THR A 102 -13.20 -5.91 3.60
N VAL A 103 -13.34 -7.24 3.67
CA VAL A 103 -14.56 -8.00 3.35
C VAL A 103 -14.91 -8.88 4.54
N ASP A 104 -16.17 -8.84 4.97
CA ASP A 104 -16.67 -9.62 6.11
C ASP A 104 -15.86 -9.46 7.41
N GLY A 105 -15.23 -8.29 7.60
CA GLY A 105 -14.44 -7.95 8.78
C GLY A 105 -12.96 -8.36 8.70
N GLU A 106 -12.53 -8.96 7.60
CA GLU A 106 -11.14 -9.35 7.37
C GLU A 106 -10.52 -8.55 6.23
N LEU A 107 -9.28 -8.09 6.41
CA LEU A 107 -8.54 -7.41 5.36
C LEU A 107 -8.05 -8.43 4.35
N GLN A 108 -8.45 -8.27 3.08
CA GLN A 108 -8.13 -9.18 2.00
C GLN A 108 -7.41 -8.45 0.87
N LEU A 109 -6.58 -9.20 0.15
CA LEU A 109 -5.81 -8.71 -0.98
C LEU A 109 -6.46 -9.17 -2.29
N PHE A 110 -6.62 -8.25 -3.23
CA PHE A 110 -7.16 -8.48 -4.56
C PHE A 110 -6.22 -7.94 -5.62
N GLU A 111 -6.27 -8.52 -6.82
CA GLU A 111 -5.73 -7.86 -8.00
C GLU A 111 -6.66 -6.72 -8.44
N HIS A 112 -6.09 -5.67 -9.04
CA HIS A 112 -6.89 -4.62 -9.66
C HIS A 112 -6.39 -4.27 -11.06
N ASP A 113 -7.30 -3.85 -11.93
CA ASP A 113 -6.99 -3.52 -13.33
C ASP A 113 -6.71 -2.02 -13.54
N GLU A 114 -6.86 -1.19 -12.49
CA GLU A 114 -6.62 0.24 -12.59
C GLU A 114 -5.13 0.55 -12.84
N GLU A 115 -4.88 1.36 -13.86
CA GLU A 115 -3.58 1.95 -14.10
C GLU A 115 -3.31 3.02 -13.04
N PHE A 116 -2.03 3.19 -12.69
CA PHE A 116 -1.61 4.27 -11.80
C PHE A 116 -1.99 5.62 -12.46
N LYS A 117 -2.80 6.44 -11.77
CA LYS A 117 -3.22 7.75 -12.29
C LYS A 117 -2.32 8.84 -11.69
N GLU A 118 -1.57 9.50 -12.57
CA GLU A 118 -0.66 10.62 -12.25
C GLU A 118 -1.39 11.86 -11.73
#